data_AF-A0A358EPC2-F1
#
_entry.id   AF-A0A358EPC2-F1
#
_cell.length_a   1.000
_cell.length_b   1.000
_cell.length_c   1.000
_cell.angle_alpha   90.00
_cell.angle_beta   90.00
_cell.angle_gamma   90.00
#
_symmetry.space_group_name_H-M   'P 1'
#
loop_
_entity.id
_entity.type
_entity.pdbx_description
1 polymer ?
#
loop_
_entity_poly.entity_id
_entity_poly.type
_entity_poly.pdbx_seq_one_letter_code
_entity_poly.pdbx_strand_id
1 'polypeptide(L)'
;MSSPQDPHSTGSTNPSHEELVALAYALQAHIDLCGEILQVVQNEHQKLKANQVNDLTQLQDARQGMLEKLSAAQSEISLHKDAWSALNQSQKQSMPEIGKRLGLCTDLIMKIVSLDRENEQLMLRNKIVPPGHLPPAERQNPNLVAKIYKNKP
;
A
#
# COMPACT_ATOMS: atom_id res chain seq x y z
N MET A 1 60.92 -6.10 -7.06
CA MET A 1 59.99 -7.19 -7.38
C MET A 1 58.71 -6.95 -6.61
N SER A 2 57.58 -7.05 -7.32
CA SER A 2 56.33 -6.34 -7.07
C SER A 2 55.53 -6.86 -5.87
N SER A 3 54.93 -5.93 -5.12
CA SER A 3 53.84 -6.19 -4.19
C SER A 3 52.57 -6.59 -4.97
N PRO A 4 51.76 -7.54 -4.49
CA PRO A 4 50.44 -7.81 -5.08
C PRO A 4 49.47 -6.71 -4.65
N GLN A 5 48.85 -6.05 -5.62
CA GLN A 5 47.70 -5.17 -5.41
C GLN A 5 46.44 -6.02 -5.25
N ASP A 6 45.79 -5.92 -4.09
CA ASP A 6 44.43 -6.42 -3.87
C ASP A 6 43.41 -5.69 -4.78
N PRO A 7 42.53 -6.39 -5.49
CA PRO A 7 41.42 -5.77 -6.21
C PRO A 7 40.18 -5.71 -5.30
N HIS A 8 40.20 -4.88 -4.26
CA HIS A 8 38.96 -4.44 -3.62
C HIS A 8 38.47 -3.15 -4.30
N SER A 9 37.90 -3.30 -5.49
CA SER A 9 36.93 -2.33 -6.01
C SER A 9 35.56 -2.94 -5.87
N THR A 10 34.97 -2.71 -4.70
CA THR A 10 33.52 -2.87 -4.50
C THR A 10 32.84 -1.91 -5.46
N GLY A 11 32.22 -2.45 -6.51
CA GLY A 11 31.38 -1.68 -7.42
C GLY A 11 30.28 -1.01 -6.62
N SER A 12 30.42 0.29 -6.37
CA SER A 12 29.29 1.16 -6.06
C SER A 12 28.46 1.26 -7.33
N THR A 13 27.59 0.27 -7.56
CA THR A 13 26.47 0.43 -8.47
C THR A 13 25.53 1.44 -7.84
N ASN A 14 25.78 2.72 -8.11
CA ASN A 14 24.74 3.73 -7.98
C ASN A 14 23.53 3.19 -8.76
N PRO A 15 22.32 3.19 -8.17
CA PRO A 15 21.13 2.80 -8.91
C PRO A 15 21.03 3.66 -10.16
N SER A 16 20.75 3.04 -11.29
CA SER A 16 20.72 3.76 -12.54
C SER A 16 19.54 4.75 -12.50
N HIS A 17 19.73 5.94 -13.08
CA HIS A 17 18.69 6.97 -13.13
C HIS A 17 17.35 6.40 -13.67
N GLU A 18 17.43 5.44 -14.58
CA GLU A 18 16.32 4.69 -15.14
C GLU A 18 15.52 3.89 -14.09
N GLU A 19 16.17 3.21 -13.15
CA GLU A 19 15.51 2.47 -12.07
C GLU A 19 14.71 3.40 -11.14
N LEU A 20 15.23 4.60 -10.91
CA LEU A 20 14.58 5.60 -10.06
C LEU A 20 13.39 6.25 -10.76
N VAL A 21 13.48 6.45 -12.08
CA VAL A 21 12.34 6.88 -12.90
C VAL A 21 11.27 5.79 -12.93
N ALA A 22 11.65 4.51 -13.10
CA ALA A 22 10.72 3.38 -13.06
C ALA A 22 10.01 3.27 -11.69
N LEU A 23 10.74 3.46 -10.58
CA LEU A 23 10.15 3.54 -9.24
C LEU A 23 9.11 4.66 -9.13
N ALA A 24 9.40 5.85 -9.66
CA ALA A 24 8.46 6.97 -9.60
C ALA A 24 7.16 6.68 -10.38
N TYR A 25 7.25 5.99 -11.52
CA TYR A 25 6.10 5.52 -12.28
C TYR A 25 5.31 4.44 -11.54
N ALA A 26 5.98 3.42 -11.00
CA ALA A 26 5.34 2.37 -10.22
C ALA A 26 4.60 2.93 -8.99
N LEU A 27 5.20 3.92 -8.31
CA LEU A 27 4.55 4.63 -7.20
C LEU A 27 3.33 5.43 -7.65
N GLN A 28 3.38 6.11 -8.81
CA GLN A 28 2.21 6.82 -9.35
C GLN A 28 1.08 5.84 -9.68
N ALA A 29 1.38 4.74 -10.36
CA ALA A 29 0.38 3.72 -10.69
C ALA A 29 -0.28 3.15 -9.42
N HIS A 30 0.50 2.93 -8.36
CA HIS A 30 -0.05 2.50 -7.07
C HIS A 30 -0.90 3.58 -6.39
N ILE A 31 -0.53 4.86 -6.48
CA ILE A 31 -1.34 5.98 -5.98
C ILE A 31 -2.70 6.01 -6.70
N ASP A 32 -2.71 5.89 -8.02
CA ASP A 32 -3.92 5.92 -8.83
C ASP A 32 -4.84 4.74 -8.48
N LEU A 33 -4.27 3.53 -8.37
CA LEU A 33 -4.99 2.35 -7.91
C LEU A 33 -5.57 2.51 -6.50
N CYS A 34 -4.80 3.04 -5.55
CA CYS A 34 -5.31 3.36 -4.21
C CYS A 34 -6.44 4.40 -4.27
N GLY A 35 -6.37 5.37 -5.18
CA GLY A 35 -7.44 6.32 -5.45
C GLY A 35 -8.73 5.63 -5.90
N GLU A 36 -8.64 4.71 -6.86
CA GLU A 36 -9.78 3.92 -7.35
C GLU A 36 -10.42 3.08 -6.22
N ILE A 37 -9.59 2.40 -5.43
CA ILE A 37 -10.05 1.58 -4.30
C ILE A 37 -10.72 2.47 -3.26
N LEU A 38 -10.14 3.62 -2.93
CA LEU A 38 -10.74 4.56 -2.00
C LEU A 38 -12.12 5.02 -2.48
N GLN A 39 -12.30 5.29 -3.77
CA GLN A 39 -13.62 5.65 -4.32
C GLN A 39 -14.66 4.55 -4.13
N VAL A 40 -14.29 3.28 -4.38
CA VAL A 40 -15.22 2.16 -4.18
C VAL A 40 -15.60 1.99 -2.71
N VAL A 41 -14.62 2.04 -1.80
CA VAL A 41 -14.86 1.94 -0.36
C VAL A 41 -15.68 3.13 0.16
N GLN A 42 -15.49 4.33 -0.39
CA GLN A 42 -16.29 5.52 -0.08
C GLN A 42 -17.75 5.38 -0.56
N ASN A 43 -17.96 4.90 -1.77
CA ASN A 43 -19.30 4.65 -2.30
C ASN A 43 -20.04 3.61 -1.45
N GLU A 44 -19.36 2.53 -1.08
CA GLU A 44 -19.89 1.53 -0.15
C GLU A 44 -20.24 2.15 1.21
N HIS A 45 -19.34 2.96 1.78
CA HIS A 45 -19.58 3.65 3.05
C HIS A 45 -20.86 4.49 3.00
N GLN A 46 -21.05 5.26 1.92
CA GLN A 46 -22.23 6.08 1.73
C GLN A 46 -23.51 5.25 1.64
N LYS A 47 -23.49 4.15 0.86
CA LYS A 47 -24.63 3.23 0.75
C LYS A 47 -24.98 2.59 2.09
N LEU A 48 -23.98 2.14 2.84
CA LEU A 48 -24.15 1.55 4.16
C LEU A 48 -24.71 2.56 5.17
N LYS A 49 -24.18 3.78 5.16
CA LYS A 49 -24.63 4.86 6.05
C LYS A 49 -26.07 5.28 5.76
N ALA A 50 -26.47 5.31 4.48
CA ALA A 50 -27.82 5.61 4.04
C ALA A 50 -28.80 4.43 4.19
N ASN A 51 -28.32 3.25 4.62
CA ASN A 51 -29.09 2.00 4.66
C ASN A 51 -29.72 1.64 3.30
N GLN A 52 -29.01 1.94 2.20
CA GLN A 52 -29.42 1.69 0.82
C GLN A 52 -28.75 0.44 0.22
N VAL A 53 -28.28 -0.47 1.08
CA VAL A 53 -27.68 -1.73 0.64
C VAL A 53 -28.79 -2.75 0.47
N ASN A 54 -29.27 -2.84 -0.77
CA ASN A 54 -30.27 -3.83 -1.16
C ASN A 54 -29.62 -5.18 -1.49
N ASP A 55 -28.34 -5.16 -1.92
CA ASP A 55 -27.61 -6.33 -2.36
C ASP A 55 -26.12 -6.22 -2.00
N LEU A 56 -25.62 -7.21 -1.27
CA LEU A 56 -24.22 -7.34 -0.88
C LEU A 56 -23.32 -7.78 -2.03
N THR A 57 -23.87 -8.49 -3.01
CA THR A 57 -23.07 -9.01 -4.13
C THR A 57 -22.48 -7.88 -4.95
N GLN A 58 -23.23 -6.79 -5.16
CA GLN A 58 -22.73 -5.59 -5.84
C GLN A 58 -21.56 -4.91 -5.10
N LEU A 59 -21.53 -4.98 -3.77
CA LEU A 59 -20.42 -4.45 -2.97
C LEU A 59 -19.21 -5.38 -3.05
N GLN A 60 -19.43 -6.69 -3.02
CA GLN A 60 -18.38 -7.69 -3.18
C GLN A 60 -17.76 -7.68 -4.58
N ASP A 61 -18.58 -7.62 -5.62
CA ASP A 61 -18.14 -7.56 -7.03
C ASP A 61 -17.30 -6.31 -7.28
N ALA A 62 -17.67 -5.17 -6.69
CA ALA A 62 -16.89 -3.95 -6.81
C ALA A 62 -15.51 -4.04 -6.12
N ARG A 63 -15.39 -4.85 -5.06
CA ARG A 63 -14.12 -5.15 -4.37
C ARG A 63 -13.33 -6.27 -5.04
N GLN A 64 -13.99 -7.09 -5.85
CA GLN A 64 -13.39 -8.26 -6.48
C GLN A 64 -12.25 -7.85 -7.40
N GLY A 65 -11.11 -8.54 -7.32
CA GLY A 65 -9.92 -8.27 -8.14
C GLY A 65 -9.09 -7.05 -7.69
N MET A 66 -9.55 -6.24 -6.73
CA MET A 66 -8.73 -5.14 -6.19
C MET A 66 -7.49 -5.66 -5.45
N LEU A 67 -7.62 -6.77 -4.71
CA LEU A 67 -6.50 -7.38 -3.99
C LEU A 67 -5.41 -7.89 -4.95
N GLU A 68 -5.82 -8.46 -6.09
CA GLU A 68 -4.90 -8.95 -7.12
C GLU A 68 -4.16 -7.79 -7.77
N LYS A 69 -4.87 -6.71 -8.12
CA LYS A 69 -4.26 -5.47 -8.64
C LYS A 69 -3.30 -4.83 -7.65
N LEU A 70 -3.65 -4.76 -6.37
CA LEU A 70 -2.77 -4.26 -5.31
C LEU A 70 -1.52 -5.12 -5.17
N SER A 71 -1.66 -6.44 -5.21
CA SER A 71 -0.54 -7.37 -5.10
C SER A 71 0.43 -7.24 -6.28
N ALA A 72 -0.10 -7.03 -7.49
CA ALA A 72 0.71 -6.75 -8.67
C ALA A 72 1.48 -5.42 -8.54
N ALA A 73 0.78 -4.32 -8.20
CA ALA A 73 1.39 -3.01 -8.03
C ALA A 73 2.45 -2.99 -6.89
N GLN A 74 2.20 -3.71 -5.79
CA GLN A 74 3.16 -3.87 -4.71
C GLN A 74 4.41 -4.64 -5.17
N SER A 75 4.23 -5.66 -6.00
CA SER A 75 5.35 -6.43 -6.56
C SER A 75 6.24 -5.54 -7.43
N GLU A 76 5.64 -4.70 -8.28
CA GLU A 76 6.37 -3.74 -9.11
C GLU A 76 7.18 -2.74 -8.27
N ILE A 77 6.59 -2.15 -7.22
CA ILE A 77 7.34 -1.27 -6.29
C ILE A 77 8.49 -2.02 -5.61
N SER A 78 8.27 -3.29 -5.25
CA SER A 78 9.27 -4.10 -4.55
C SER A 78 10.50 -4.39 -5.42
N LEU A 79 10.36 -4.48 -6.75
CA LEU A 79 11.48 -4.63 -7.68
C LEU A 79 12.48 -3.46 -7.61
N HIS A 80 12.00 -2.26 -7.27
CA HIS A 80 12.82 -1.05 -7.20
C HIS A 80 13.22 -0.67 -5.76
N LYS A 81 12.79 -1.45 -4.76
CA LYS A 81 13.05 -1.17 -3.35
C LYS A 81 14.54 -1.16 -3.03
N ASP A 82 15.30 -2.10 -3.59
CA ASP A 82 16.73 -2.25 -3.30
C ASP A 82 17.52 -1.08 -3.88
N ALA A 83 17.19 -0.65 -5.11
CA ALA A 83 17.74 0.53 -5.76
C ALA A 83 17.52 1.80 -4.90
N TRP A 84 16.30 2.00 -4.40
CA TRP A 84 16.00 3.11 -3.49
C TRP A 84 16.69 2.98 -2.13
N SER A 85 16.81 1.77 -1.59
CA SER A 85 17.39 1.53 -0.26
C SER A 85 18.91 1.74 -0.27
N ALA A 86 19.58 1.45 -1.39
CA ALA A 86 21.00 1.67 -1.59
C ALA A 86 21.40 3.17 -1.58
N LEU A 87 20.46 4.09 -1.86
CA LEU A 87 20.72 5.52 -1.81
C LEU A 87 20.93 6.02 -0.37
N ASN A 88 21.93 6.88 -0.20
CA ASN A 88 22.16 7.60 1.06
C ASN A 88 21.14 8.73 1.26
N GLN A 89 21.10 9.29 2.49
CA GLN A 89 20.12 10.32 2.84
C GLN A 89 20.22 11.58 1.97
N SER A 90 21.43 12.00 1.58
CA SER A 90 21.64 13.18 0.74
C SER A 90 21.11 12.96 -0.68
N GLN A 91 21.34 11.78 -1.24
CA GLN A 91 20.78 11.38 -2.54
C GLN A 91 19.25 11.32 -2.50
N LYS A 92 18.67 10.74 -1.45
CA LYS A 92 17.20 10.73 -1.26
C LYS A 92 16.62 12.14 -1.13
N GLN A 93 17.33 13.06 -0.46
CA GLN A 93 16.92 14.45 -0.34
C GLN A 93 16.94 15.21 -1.67
N SER A 94 17.79 14.82 -2.62
CA SER A 94 17.77 15.36 -3.98
C SER A 94 16.56 14.90 -4.82
N MET A 95 15.78 13.92 -4.33
CA MET A 95 14.61 13.34 -4.99
C MET A 95 13.36 13.41 -4.10
N PRO A 96 12.90 14.63 -3.73
CA PRO A 96 11.79 14.81 -2.82
C PRO A 96 10.46 14.25 -3.38
N GLU A 97 10.30 14.14 -4.70
CA GLU A 97 9.12 13.59 -5.34
C GLU A 97 8.88 12.11 -4.98
N ILE A 98 9.93 11.28 -4.92
CA ILE A 98 9.80 9.87 -4.55
C ILE A 98 9.38 9.75 -3.09
N GLY A 99 10.00 10.53 -2.19
CA GLY A 99 9.61 10.59 -0.78
C GLY A 99 8.16 11.04 -0.57
N LYS A 100 7.71 12.07 -1.30
CA LYS A 100 6.31 12.53 -1.27
C LYS A 100 5.34 11.46 -1.75
N ARG A 101 5.67 10.74 -2.83
CA ARG A 101 4.84 9.65 -3.37
C ARG A 101 4.72 8.49 -2.38
N LEU A 102 5.81 8.09 -1.74
CA LEU A 102 5.80 7.07 -0.68
C LEU A 102 4.93 7.46 0.51
N GLY A 103 5.01 8.72 0.95
CA GLY A 103 4.13 9.27 1.98
C GLY A 103 2.65 9.18 1.56
N LEU A 104 2.33 9.66 0.37
CA LEU A 104 0.97 9.63 -0.16
C LEU A 104 0.41 8.20 -0.30
N CYS A 105 1.20 7.23 -0.77
CA CYS A 105 0.81 5.82 -0.79
C CYS A 105 0.41 5.35 0.61
N THR A 106 1.24 5.65 1.62
CA THR A 106 1.01 5.23 3.01
C THR A 106 -0.28 5.85 3.56
N ASP A 107 -0.49 7.14 3.31
CA ASP A 107 -1.69 7.86 3.75
C ASP A 107 -2.96 7.29 3.11
N LEU A 108 -2.92 7.01 1.80
CA LEU A 108 -4.05 6.42 1.09
C LEU A 108 -4.38 5.02 1.61
N ILE A 109 -3.37 4.15 1.80
CA ILE A 109 -3.57 2.82 2.38
C ILE A 109 -4.22 2.93 3.76
N MET A 110 -3.70 3.81 4.63
CA MET A 110 -4.26 4.01 5.97
C MET A 110 -5.71 4.50 5.92
N LYS A 111 -6.03 5.40 5.00
CA LYS A 111 -7.39 5.90 4.79
C LYS A 111 -8.34 4.80 4.32
N ILE A 112 -7.91 3.97 3.37
CA ILE A 112 -8.68 2.81 2.89
C ILE A 112 -8.96 1.86 4.04
N VAL A 113 -7.94 1.47 4.81
CA VAL A 113 -8.09 0.54 5.96
C VAL A 113 -9.01 1.10 7.05
N SER A 114 -8.92 2.40 7.34
CA SER A 114 -9.81 3.04 8.32
C SER A 114 -11.26 2.98 7.85
N LEU A 115 -11.50 3.32 6.58
CA LEU A 115 -12.84 3.37 6.01
C LEU A 115 -13.46 1.97 5.86
N ASP A 116 -12.65 0.96 5.54
CA ASP A 116 -13.07 -0.45 5.50
C ASP A 116 -13.59 -0.90 6.87
N ARG A 117 -12.89 -0.55 7.95
CA ARG A 117 -13.34 -0.87 9.32
C ARG A 117 -14.64 -0.18 9.68
N GLU A 118 -14.83 1.05 9.25
CA GLU A 118 -16.11 1.76 9.43
C GLU A 118 -17.23 1.10 8.64
N ASN A 119 -16.96 0.63 7.41
CA ASN A 119 -17.92 -0.11 6.59
C ASN A 119 -18.31 -1.43 7.27
N GLU A 120 -17.35 -2.17 7.80
CA GLU A 120 -17.61 -3.39 8.59
C GLU A 120 -18.54 -3.10 9.78
N GLN A 121 -18.29 -2.03 10.53
CA GLN A 121 -19.16 -1.64 11.65
C GLN A 121 -20.57 -1.27 11.20
N LEU A 122 -20.71 -0.57 10.08
CA LEU A 122 -22.01 -0.22 9.52
C LEU A 122 -22.76 -1.46 9.03
N MET A 123 -22.09 -2.41 8.38
CA MET A 123 -22.68 -3.68 7.97
C MET A 123 -23.21 -4.46 9.18
N LEU A 124 -22.46 -4.50 10.29
CA LEU A 124 -22.90 -5.11 11.54
C LEU A 124 -24.11 -4.41 12.15
N ARG A 125 -24.08 -3.07 12.20
CA ARG A 125 -25.18 -2.26 12.75
C ARG A 125 -26.46 -2.42 11.94
N ASN A 126 -26.34 -2.52 10.63
CA ASN A 126 -27.47 -2.69 9.73
C ASN A 126 -27.92 -4.16 9.63
N LYS A 127 -27.30 -5.08 10.40
CA LYS A 127 -27.58 -6.54 10.43
C LYS A 127 -27.41 -7.23 9.08
N ILE A 128 -26.51 -6.70 8.26
CA ILE A 128 -26.23 -7.17 6.90
C ILE A 128 -25.22 -8.34 6.93
N VAL A 129 -24.47 -8.54 8.02
CA VAL A 129 -23.48 -9.64 8.15
C VAL A 129 -24.07 -10.83 8.90
N PRO A 130 -23.97 -12.07 8.36
CA PRO A 130 -24.25 -13.29 9.11
C PRO A 130 -23.29 -13.45 10.31
N PRO A 131 -23.75 -13.90 11.49
CA PRO A 131 -22.92 -13.97 12.71
C PRO A 131 -21.64 -14.82 12.60
N GLY A 132 -21.53 -15.71 11.60
CA GLY A 132 -20.33 -16.50 11.34
C GLY A 132 -19.21 -15.79 10.57
N HIS A 133 -19.45 -14.59 10.04
CA HIS A 133 -18.48 -13.80 9.26
C HIS A 133 -17.95 -12.56 10.04
N LEU A 134 -18.17 -12.52 11.36
CA LEU A 134 -17.59 -11.50 12.23
C LEU A 134 -16.05 -11.63 12.22
N PRO A 135 -15.29 -10.58 11.88
CA PRO A 135 -13.85 -10.64 11.98
C PRO A 135 -13.43 -10.81 13.46
N PRO A 136 -12.33 -11.53 13.74
CA PRO A 136 -11.79 -11.64 15.08
C PRO A 136 -11.52 -10.24 15.67
N ALA A 137 -11.85 -10.04 16.95
CA ALA A 137 -11.73 -8.74 17.64
C ALA A 137 -10.34 -8.10 17.53
N GLU A 138 -9.29 -8.89 17.30
CA GLU A 138 -7.91 -8.45 17.11
C GLU A 138 -7.71 -7.58 15.85
N ARG A 139 -8.49 -7.79 14.79
CA ARG A 139 -8.42 -6.98 13.55
C ARG A 139 -8.96 -5.56 13.71
N GLN A 140 -9.74 -5.30 14.76
CA GLN A 140 -10.28 -3.98 15.08
C GLN A 140 -9.25 -3.06 15.73
N ASN A 141 -8.07 -3.56 16.12
CA ASN A 141 -7.07 -2.76 16.79
C ASN A 141 -6.22 -1.95 15.78
N PRO A 142 -6.26 -0.60 15.80
CA PRO A 142 -5.46 0.23 14.89
C PRO A 142 -3.96 0.03 15.06
N ASN A 143 -3.52 -0.30 16.27
CA ASN A 143 -2.11 -0.49 16.60
C ASN A 143 -1.54 -1.81 16.07
N LEU A 144 -2.38 -2.75 15.61
CA LEU A 144 -1.93 -4.03 15.07
C LEU A 144 -1.17 -3.82 13.75
N VAL A 145 -1.72 -3.00 12.85
CA VAL A 145 -1.09 -2.68 11.55
C VAL A 145 0.22 -1.92 11.76
N ALA A 146 0.22 -0.92 12.65
CA ALA A 146 1.44 -0.19 13.01
C ALA A 146 2.52 -1.12 13.60
N LYS A 147 2.14 -2.12 14.40
CA LYS A 147 3.07 -3.15 14.91
C LYS A 147 3.60 -4.07 13.81
N ILE A 148 2.79 -4.45 12.83
CA ILE A 148 3.23 -5.29 11.71
C ILE A 148 4.29 -4.58 10.85
N TYR A 149 4.09 -3.28 10.57
CA TYR A 149 5.10 -2.49 9.85
C TYR A 149 6.35 -2.21 10.70
N LYS A 150 6.23 -2.11 12.03
CA LYS A 150 7.38 -2.00 12.95
C LYS A 150 8.21 -3.28 13.09
N ASN A 151 7.61 -4.45 12.83
CA ASN A 151 8.22 -5.76 13.07
C ASN A 151 8.64 -6.47 11.77
N LYS A 152 8.63 -5.80 10.62
CA LYS A 152 9.22 -6.35 9.40
C LYS A 152 10.74 -6.08 9.46
N PRO A 153 11.59 -7.12 9.46
CA PRO A 153 13.05 -6.97 9.47
C PRO A 153 13.56 -6.24 8.23
#